data_AF-R8DEL8-F1
#
_entry.id   AF-R8DEL8-F1
#
_cell.length_a   1.000
_cell.length_b   1.000
_cell.length_c   1.000
_cell.angle_alpha   90.00
_cell.angle_beta   90.00
_cell.angle_gamma   90.00
#
_symmetry.space_group_name_H-M   'P 1'
#
loop_
_entity.id
_entity.type
_entity.pdbx_description
1 polymer ?
#
loop_
_entity_poly.entity_id
_entity_poly.type
_entity_poly.pdbx_seq_one_letter_code
_entity_poly.pdbx_strand_id
1 'polypeptide(L)'
;MLYANKTVGNTSYKLSKKSIKEQIMLQKNKDLLIEIATRDVKSVFAYFKTTRDGLSVKEAQKRIQVYGRNELISKRALLAEVMIKLSGMIPGLSKQNVRDELQCETVTVSRVEASSVTGLNSELKMMKLPVQELVPGDMIFLEEGDIVPADVRIIYANDLLVNESVLTGNDASIEKFESCYHIERKRFIPLKRMKDYNPLELENVCFKGTYIVDGNAKAVVVSTGKNTYSGILHTCCGRMS
;
A
#
# COMPACT_ATOMS: atom_id res chain seq x y z
N MET A 1 -35.08 -4.92 1.80
CA MET A 1 -35.15 -3.99 0.64
C MET A 1 -34.57 -2.65 1.05
N LEU A 2 -33.57 -2.10 0.36
CA LEU A 2 -33.24 -0.66 0.34
C LEU A 2 -32.23 -0.49 -0.83
N TYR A 3 -32.69 0.00 -1.97
CA TYR A 3 -31.89 0.25 -3.18
C TYR A 3 -31.79 1.77 -3.38
N ALA A 4 -30.61 2.28 -3.75
CA ALA A 4 -30.44 3.67 -4.16
C ALA A 4 -30.25 3.69 -5.69
N ASN A 5 -31.16 4.36 -6.40
CA ASN A 5 -31.08 4.52 -7.86
C ASN A 5 -30.25 5.77 -8.16
N LYS A 6 -29.24 5.67 -9.03
CA LYS A 6 -28.56 6.83 -9.62
C LYS A 6 -28.66 6.69 -11.15
N THR A 7 -29.28 7.66 -11.80
CA THR A 7 -29.47 7.71 -13.25
C THR A 7 -28.34 8.49 -13.90
N VAL A 8 -27.56 7.85 -14.77
CA VAL A 8 -26.64 8.50 -15.73
C VAL A 8 -26.75 7.74 -17.04
N GLY A 9 -27.26 8.38 -18.09
CA GLY A 9 -27.46 7.76 -19.41
C GLY A 9 -28.59 6.72 -19.43
N ASN A 10 -29.13 6.43 -20.61
CA ASN A 10 -30.41 5.74 -20.83
C ASN A 10 -30.36 4.22 -20.57
N THR A 11 -29.67 3.79 -19.52
CA THR A 11 -29.50 2.38 -19.15
C THR A 11 -29.46 2.29 -17.62
N SER A 12 -30.61 1.97 -17.01
CA SER A 12 -30.71 1.81 -15.55
C SER A 12 -30.05 0.49 -15.11
N TYR A 13 -28.76 0.52 -14.82
CA TYR A 13 -28.10 -0.58 -14.13
C TYR A 13 -28.43 -0.53 -12.63
N LYS A 14 -29.12 -1.56 -12.12
CA LYS A 14 -29.30 -1.74 -10.67
C LYS A 14 -27.96 -2.10 -10.05
N LEU A 15 -27.24 -1.12 -9.52
CA LEU A 15 -26.02 -1.37 -8.75
C LEU A 15 -26.38 -2.14 -7.47
N SER A 16 -25.75 -3.29 -7.28
CA SER A 16 -25.93 -4.07 -6.05
C SER A 16 -25.40 -3.29 -4.84
N LYS A 17 -25.95 -3.54 -3.64
CA LYS A 17 -25.42 -2.96 -2.38
C LYS A 17 -23.91 -3.20 -2.21
N LYS A 18 -23.40 -4.31 -2.77
CA LYS A 18 -22.00 -4.70 -2.75
C LYS A 18 -21.16 -3.82 -3.68
N SER A 19 -21.64 -3.56 -4.90
CA SER A 19 -20.99 -2.65 -5.85
C SER A 19 -20.93 -1.21 -5.31
N ILE A 20 -21.98 -0.78 -4.59
CA ILE A 20 -21.99 0.52 -3.89
C ILE A 20 -20.90 0.56 -2.80
N LYS A 21 -20.75 -0.50 -2.01
CA LYS A 21 -19.71 -0.59 -0.97
C LYS A 21 -18.29 -0.49 -1.56
N GLU A 22 -18.05 -1.16 -2.67
CA GLU A 22 -16.76 -1.16 -3.38
C GLU A 22 -16.45 0.23 -3.97
N GLN A 23 -17.44 0.91 -4.57
CA GLN A 23 -17.29 2.30 -5.03
C GLN A 23 -17.00 3.27 -3.87
N ILE A 24 -17.68 3.12 -2.74
CA ILE A 24 -17.41 3.93 -1.53
C ILE A 24 -15.99 3.69 -1.02
N MET A 25 -15.55 2.43 -1.01
CA MET A 25 -14.20 2.06 -0.56
C MET A 25 -13.13 2.67 -1.47
N LEU A 26 -13.33 2.59 -2.80
CA LEU A 26 -12.44 3.20 -3.77
C LEU A 26 -12.40 4.72 -3.60
N GLN A 27 -13.56 5.39 -3.48
CA GLN A 27 -13.61 6.83 -3.30
C GLN A 27 -12.87 7.27 -2.02
N LYS A 28 -13.08 6.58 -0.90
CA LYS A 28 -12.38 6.85 0.36
C LYS A 28 -10.86 6.70 0.23
N ASN A 29 -10.39 5.66 -0.47
CA ASN A 29 -8.97 5.48 -0.70
C ASN A 29 -8.41 6.60 -1.59
N LYS A 30 -9.11 7.02 -2.65
CA LYS A 30 -8.71 8.16 -3.48
C LYS A 30 -8.58 9.44 -2.67
N ASP A 31 -9.60 9.73 -1.85
CA ASP A 31 -9.63 10.93 -1.00
C ASP A 31 -8.45 10.93 -0.01
N LEU A 32 -8.17 9.77 0.61
CA LEU A 32 -7.03 9.60 1.52
C LEU A 32 -5.69 9.83 0.81
N LEU A 33 -5.48 9.23 -0.37
CA LEU A 33 -4.23 9.39 -1.11
C LEU A 33 -3.98 10.84 -1.51
N ILE A 34 -5.02 11.53 -1.97
CA ILE A 34 -4.95 12.97 -2.30
C ILE A 34 -4.66 13.80 -1.04
N GLU A 35 -5.36 13.53 0.06
CA GLU A 35 -5.13 14.24 1.33
C GLU A 35 -3.68 14.08 1.80
N ILE A 36 -3.12 12.88 1.75
CA ILE A 36 -1.75 12.63 2.21
C ILE A 36 -0.71 13.16 1.21
N ALA A 37 -0.99 13.12 -0.09
CA ALA A 37 -0.12 13.70 -1.11
C ALA A 37 0.00 15.23 -1.02
N THR A 38 -1.09 15.91 -0.65
CA THR A 38 -1.14 17.38 -0.54
C THR A 38 -0.50 17.93 0.74
N ARG A 39 -0.25 17.06 1.74
CA ARG A 39 0.37 17.44 3.02
C ARG A 39 1.89 17.50 2.91
N ASP A 40 2.48 18.44 3.65
CA ASP A 40 3.92 18.45 3.91
C ASP A 40 4.32 17.24 4.78
N VAL A 41 5.60 16.87 4.73
CA VAL A 41 6.12 15.68 5.40
C VAL A 41 5.86 15.68 6.92
N LYS A 42 5.93 16.84 7.60
CA LYS A 42 5.65 16.91 9.04
C LYS A 42 4.18 16.63 9.34
N SER A 43 3.28 17.17 8.52
CA SER A 43 1.84 16.90 8.62
C SER A 43 1.48 15.44 8.32
N VAL A 44 2.21 14.76 7.42
CA VAL A 44 2.06 13.32 7.18
C VAL A 44 2.44 12.51 8.42
N PHE A 45 3.57 12.83 9.06
CA PHE A 45 3.96 12.18 10.31
C PHE A 45 2.95 12.37 11.43
N ALA A 46 2.43 13.59 11.60
CA ALA A 46 1.38 13.88 12.56
C ALA A 46 0.10 13.08 12.28
N TYR A 47 -0.32 12.97 11.01
CA TYR A 47 -1.50 12.21 10.60
C TYR A 47 -1.39 10.74 11.00
N PHE A 48 -0.27 10.09 10.65
CA PHE A 48 -0.05 8.66 10.94
C PHE A 48 0.46 8.40 12.36
N LYS A 49 0.65 9.43 13.18
CA LYS A 49 1.28 9.34 14.52
C LYS A 49 2.58 8.53 14.45
N THR A 50 3.41 8.85 13.46
CA THR A 50 4.70 8.21 13.20
C THR A 50 5.79 9.28 13.20
N THR A 51 7.04 8.86 13.09
CA THR A 51 8.20 9.76 13.09
C THR A 51 9.11 9.46 11.90
N ARG A 52 10.17 10.25 11.71
CA ARG A 52 11.24 9.94 10.73
C ARG A 52 11.90 8.59 11.01
N ASP A 53 11.87 8.20 12.28
CA ASP A 53 12.43 6.98 12.84
C ASP A 53 11.43 5.81 12.79
N GLY A 54 10.21 6.07 12.32
CA GLY A 54 9.13 5.11 12.18
C GLY A 54 8.29 4.91 13.44
N LEU A 55 7.55 3.80 13.48
CA LEU A 55 6.63 3.44 14.55
C LEU A 55 7.34 2.67 15.66
N SER A 56 6.81 2.75 16.88
CA SER A 56 7.22 1.81 17.92
C SER A 56 6.75 0.38 17.60
N VAL A 57 7.53 -0.63 17.97
CA VAL A 57 7.15 -2.05 17.77
C VAL A 57 5.80 -2.36 18.42
N LYS A 58 5.55 -1.81 19.61
CA LYS A 58 4.27 -1.97 20.33
C LYS A 58 3.09 -1.36 19.57
N GLU A 59 3.28 -0.19 18.97
CA GLU A 59 2.24 0.48 18.17
C GLU A 59 1.97 -0.29 16.87
N ALA A 60 3.01 -0.77 16.20
CA ALA A 60 2.86 -1.58 14.99
C ALA A 60 2.07 -2.87 15.26
N GLN A 61 2.33 -3.56 16.37
CA GLN A 61 1.56 -4.74 16.79
C GLN A 61 0.07 -4.43 17.03
N LYS A 62 -0.24 -3.29 17.67
CA LYS A 62 -1.63 -2.83 17.84
C LYS A 62 -2.29 -2.58 16.48
N ARG A 63 -1.58 -1.95 15.54
CA ARG A 63 -2.11 -1.69 14.20
C ARG A 63 -2.34 -2.98 13.41
N ILE A 64 -1.50 -4.01 13.55
CA ILE A 64 -1.75 -5.32 12.92
C ILE A 64 -3.10 -5.89 13.38
N GLN A 65 -3.45 -5.75 14.65
CA GLN A 65 -4.74 -6.22 15.18
C GLN A 65 -5.94 -5.43 14.63
N VAL A 66 -5.76 -4.14 14.34
CA VAL A 66 -6.81 -3.24 13.84
C VAL A 66 -6.99 -3.33 12.32
N TYR A 67 -5.89 -3.24 11.58
CA TYR A 67 -5.89 -3.17 10.12
C TYR A 67 -5.80 -4.55 9.45
N GLY A 68 -5.32 -5.56 10.18
CA GLY A 68 -5.01 -6.89 9.65
C GLY A 68 -3.65 -6.94 8.96
N ARG A 69 -3.31 -8.13 8.43
CA ARG A 69 -2.09 -8.36 7.65
C ARG A 69 -2.14 -7.64 6.30
N ASN A 70 -1.00 -7.19 5.81
CA ASN A 70 -0.82 -6.62 4.48
C ASN A 70 -0.82 -7.73 3.40
N GLU A 71 -1.98 -8.34 3.20
CA GLU A 71 -2.16 -9.41 2.24
C GLU A 71 -3.41 -9.17 1.41
N LEU A 72 -3.32 -9.52 0.13
CA LEU A 72 -4.49 -9.80 -0.69
C LEU A 72 -4.71 -11.30 -0.59
N ILE A 73 -5.81 -11.73 0.02
CA ILE A 73 -6.17 -13.16 0.06
C ILE A 73 -6.32 -13.62 -1.39
N SER A 74 -5.29 -14.27 -1.90
CA SER A 74 -5.26 -14.81 -3.26
C SER A 74 -5.81 -16.23 -3.24
N LYS A 75 -6.40 -16.67 -4.36
CA LYS A 75 -6.75 -18.09 -4.54
C LYS A 75 -5.52 -19.00 -4.33
N ARG A 76 -4.31 -18.51 -4.64
CA ARG A 76 -3.04 -19.22 -4.41
C ARG A 76 -2.75 -19.47 -2.94
N ALA A 77 -2.98 -18.51 -2.05
CA ALA A 77 -2.77 -18.70 -0.61
C ALA A 77 -3.73 -19.73 -0.01
N LEU A 78 -5.01 -19.71 -0.44
CA LEU A 78 -5.99 -20.73 -0.06
C LEU A 78 -5.60 -22.13 -0.59
N LEU A 79 -5.15 -22.20 -1.84
CA LEU A 79 -4.66 -23.44 -2.43
C LEU A 79 -3.43 -23.97 -1.70
N ALA A 80 -2.47 -23.11 -1.35
CA ALA A 80 -1.30 -23.51 -0.57
C ALA A 80 -1.69 -24.01 0.82
N GLU A 81 -2.64 -23.36 1.52
CA GLU A 81 -3.12 -23.82 2.82
C GLU A 81 -3.82 -25.19 2.74
N VAL A 82 -4.62 -25.40 1.69
CA VAL A 82 -5.23 -26.70 1.38
C VAL A 82 -4.14 -27.73 1.06
N MET A 83 -3.15 -27.40 0.22
CA MET A 83 -2.05 -28.30 -0.13
C MET A 83 -1.20 -28.67 1.09
N ILE A 84 -0.95 -27.74 2.02
CA ILE A 84 -0.26 -28.05 3.29
C ILE A 84 -1.09 -29.03 4.13
N LYS A 85 -2.41 -28.84 4.23
CA LYS A 85 -3.30 -29.78 4.95
C LYS A 85 -3.32 -31.16 4.28
N LEU A 86 -3.33 -31.22 2.96
CA LEU A 86 -3.37 -32.46 2.17
C LEU A 86 -2.00 -33.16 2.02
N SER A 87 -0.88 -32.46 2.24
CA SER A 87 0.47 -33.04 2.13
C SER A 87 0.71 -34.22 3.08
N GLY A 88 -0.04 -34.34 4.18
CA GLY A 88 -0.01 -35.51 5.06
C GLY A 88 -0.76 -36.73 4.52
N MET A 89 -1.59 -36.55 3.48
CA MET A 89 -2.44 -37.59 2.88
C MET A 89 -1.95 -38.03 1.50
N ILE A 90 -1.10 -37.24 0.84
CA ILE A 90 -0.59 -37.51 -0.51
C ILE A 90 0.90 -37.86 -0.42
N PRO A 91 1.28 -39.15 -0.59
CA PRO A 91 2.68 -39.55 -0.63
C PRO A 91 3.42 -38.85 -1.79
N GLY A 92 4.54 -38.19 -1.49
CA GLY A 92 5.36 -37.47 -2.47
C GLY A 92 5.14 -35.96 -2.53
N LEU A 93 4.08 -35.42 -1.91
CA LEU A 93 3.89 -33.97 -1.79
C LEU A 93 4.68 -33.43 -0.58
N SER A 94 5.88 -32.89 -0.82
CA SER A 94 6.72 -32.33 0.26
C SER A 94 6.14 -31.02 0.80
N LYS A 95 5.94 -30.96 2.13
CA LYS A 95 5.61 -29.70 2.85
C LYS A 95 6.64 -28.60 2.61
N GLN A 96 7.88 -28.98 2.30
CA GLN A 96 8.97 -28.03 2.08
C GLN A 96 8.78 -27.26 0.78
N ASN A 97 8.43 -27.94 -0.31
CA ASN A 97 8.19 -27.31 -1.62
C ASN A 97 7.04 -26.30 -1.59
N VAL A 98 5.95 -26.62 -0.87
CA VAL A 98 4.80 -25.70 -0.72
C VAL A 98 5.17 -24.50 0.17
N ARG A 99 6.07 -24.69 1.15
CA ARG A 99 6.57 -23.58 2.00
C ARG A 99 7.56 -22.68 1.29
N ASP A 100 8.39 -23.24 0.39
CA ASP A 100 9.31 -22.46 -0.43
C ASP A 100 8.56 -21.58 -1.45
N GLU A 101 7.43 -22.05 -1.99
CA GLU A 101 6.49 -21.21 -2.76
C GLU A 101 5.82 -20.10 -1.92
N LEU A 102 5.80 -20.24 -0.59
CA LEU A 102 5.23 -19.30 0.37
C LEU A 102 6.29 -18.37 1.00
N GLN A 103 7.50 -18.31 0.45
CA GLN A 103 8.54 -17.41 0.95
C GLN A 103 7.98 -15.99 1.12
N CYS A 104 8.04 -15.49 2.35
CA CYS A 104 7.53 -14.18 2.67
C CYS A 104 8.53 -13.15 2.16
N GLU A 105 8.12 -12.39 1.13
CA GLU A 105 8.81 -11.16 0.75
C GLU A 105 9.06 -10.30 1.99
N THR A 106 10.25 -9.72 2.09
CA THR A 106 10.61 -8.84 3.21
C THR A 106 10.93 -7.45 2.69
N VAL A 107 10.66 -6.44 3.51
CA VAL A 107 11.04 -5.04 3.24
C VAL A 107 11.83 -4.50 4.42
N THR A 108 12.73 -3.55 4.15
CA THR A 108 13.45 -2.84 5.20
C THR A 108 12.53 -1.80 5.85
N VAL A 109 12.36 -1.88 7.17
CA VAL A 109 11.50 -0.99 7.96
C VAL A 109 12.30 -0.38 9.11
N SER A 110 12.05 0.89 9.41
CA SER A 110 12.51 1.53 10.65
C SER A 110 11.43 1.43 11.71
N ARG A 111 11.72 0.74 12.82
CA ARG A 111 10.86 0.71 14.01
C ARG A 111 11.67 1.02 15.25
N VAL A 112 11.03 1.68 16.20
CA VAL A 112 11.64 2.11 17.47
C VAL A 112 11.30 1.11 18.58
N GLU A 113 12.31 0.66 19.31
CA GLU A 113 12.11 -0.09 20.54
C GLU A 113 11.68 0.87 21.67
N ALA A 114 10.61 0.54 22.38
CA ALA A 114 10.01 1.42 23.40
C ALA A 114 10.81 1.47 24.73
N SER A 115 12.07 1.08 24.71
CA SER A 115 12.99 1.09 25.85
C SER A 115 13.82 2.38 25.76
N SER A 116 13.33 3.55 26.15
CA SER A 116 13.32 3.98 27.54
C SER A 116 12.43 5.21 27.70
N VAL A 117 11.72 5.30 28.83
CA VAL A 117 10.79 6.38 29.23
C VAL A 117 11.50 7.72 29.54
N THR A 118 12.77 7.88 29.17
CA THR A 118 13.55 9.09 29.45
C THR A 118 14.34 9.53 28.22
N GLY A 119 13.66 10.13 27.25
CA GLY A 119 14.13 11.24 26.40
C GLY A 119 15.44 11.18 25.59
N LEU A 120 16.35 10.23 25.80
CA LEU A 120 17.62 10.11 25.10
C LEU A 120 17.88 8.62 24.85
N ASN A 121 18.12 8.26 23.58
CA ASN A 121 18.52 6.93 23.10
C ASN A 121 17.38 5.92 22.87
N SER A 122 16.39 6.30 22.07
CA SER A 122 15.70 5.32 21.23
C SER A 122 16.68 4.88 20.13
N GLU A 123 17.28 3.70 20.26
CA GLU A 123 18.12 3.16 19.19
C GLU A 123 17.26 2.88 17.95
N LEU A 124 17.64 3.50 16.83
CA LEU A 124 17.05 3.25 15.53
C LEU A 124 17.41 1.84 15.08
N LYS A 125 16.41 0.99 14.93
CA LYS A 125 16.62 -0.36 14.45
C LYS A 125 15.97 -0.52 13.08
N MET A 126 16.83 -0.47 12.07
CA MET A 126 16.51 -0.95 10.73
C MET A 126 16.39 -2.47 10.79
N MET A 127 15.25 -3.00 10.33
CA MET A 127 15.01 -4.44 10.33
C MET A 127 14.34 -4.88 9.04
N LYS A 128 14.66 -6.09 8.58
CA LYS A 128 13.87 -6.76 7.53
C LYS A 128 12.59 -7.30 8.18
N LEU A 129 11.45 -6.85 7.68
CA LEU A 129 10.13 -7.24 8.15
C LEU A 129 9.40 -7.99 7.03
N PRO A 130 8.70 -9.10 7.33
CA PRO A 130 7.77 -9.70 6.38
C PRO A 130 6.76 -8.66 5.88
N VAL A 131 6.56 -8.57 4.57
CA VAL A 131 5.67 -7.58 3.94
C VAL A 131 4.25 -7.66 4.52
N GLN A 132 3.82 -8.84 4.93
CA GLN A 132 2.51 -9.12 5.53
C GLN A 132 2.32 -8.44 6.90
N GLU A 133 3.40 -8.07 7.59
CA GLU A 133 3.37 -7.40 8.89
C GLU A 133 3.47 -5.87 8.79
N LEU A 134 3.48 -5.32 7.57
CA LEU A 134 3.40 -3.89 7.36
C LEU A 134 2.05 -3.33 7.80
N VAL A 135 2.09 -2.17 8.42
CA VAL A 135 0.90 -1.42 8.84
C VAL A 135 0.97 0.03 8.38
N PRO A 136 -0.20 0.71 8.24
CA PRO A 136 -0.21 2.15 7.99
C PRO A 136 0.63 2.90 9.03
N GLY A 137 1.47 3.82 8.55
CA GLY A 137 2.42 4.60 9.34
C GLY A 137 3.81 4.01 9.51
N ASP A 138 4.05 2.76 9.12
CA ASP A 138 5.42 2.21 9.08
C ASP A 138 6.30 3.04 8.13
N MET A 139 7.58 3.13 8.48
CA MET A 139 8.61 3.80 7.67
C MET A 139 9.42 2.75 6.93
N ILE A 140 9.32 2.75 5.60
CA ILE A 140 9.98 1.77 4.75
C ILE A 140 11.04 2.42 3.86
N PHE A 141 11.98 1.60 3.43
CA PHE A 141 13.03 1.97 2.50
C PHE A 141 12.84 1.14 1.23
N LEU A 142 12.96 1.81 0.10
CA LEU A 142 12.80 1.25 -1.23
C LEU A 142 14.05 1.57 -2.03
N GLU A 143 14.57 0.58 -2.73
CA GLU A 143 15.74 0.69 -3.59
C GLU A 143 15.42 0.10 -4.97
N GLU A 144 16.28 0.37 -5.95
CA GLU A 144 16.23 -0.25 -7.27
C GLU A 144 16.04 -1.78 -7.16
N GLY A 145 15.08 -2.31 -7.92
CA GLY A 145 14.76 -3.73 -7.87
C GLY A 145 13.63 -4.10 -6.91
N ASP A 146 13.22 -3.20 -6.01
CA ASP A 146 12.14 -3.50 -5.07
C ASP A 146 10.76 -3.46 -5.73
N ILE A 147 9.90 -4.38 -5.31
CA ILE A 147 8.45 -4.27 -5.51
C ILE A 147 7.88 -3.46 -4.35
N VAL A 148 7.13 -2.42 -4.67
CA VAL A 148 6.47 -1.56 -3.68
C VAL A 148 5.45 -2.39 -2.88
N PRO A 149 5.62 -2.55 -1.56
CA PRO A 149 4.91 -3.60 -0.81
C PRO A 149 3.49 -3.20 -0.38
N ALA A 150 3.20 -1.90 -0.35
CA ALA A 150 1.97 -1.26 0.12
C ALA A 150 1.79 0.10 -0.60
N ASP A 151 0.62 0.73 -0.52
CA ASP A 151 0.52 2.11 -1.01
C ASP A 151 1.26 3.03 -0.04
N VAL A 152 2.18 3.84 -0.54
CA VAL A 152 3.11 4.60 0.29
C VAL A 152 3.23 6.05 -0.17
N ARG A 153 3.50 6.95 0.79
CA ARG A 153 3.80 8.37 0.57
C ARG A 153 5.29 8.59 0.72
N ILE A 154 5.94 9.07 -0.35
CA ILE A 154 7.39 9.31 -0.40
C ILE A 154 7.76 10.48 0.50
N ILE A 155 8.65 10.28 1.46
CA ILE A 155 9.15 11.37 2.31
C ILE A 155 10.60 11.78 1.97
N TYR A 156 11.27 10.95 1.16
CA TYR A 156 12.58 11.18 0.59
C TYR A 156 12.69 10.40 -0.72
N ALA A 157 13.26 11.01 -1.76
CA ALA A 157 13.56 10.36 -3.03
C ALA A 157 14.91 10.85 -3.56
N ASN A 158 15.68 9.92 -4.13
CA ASN A 158 16.90 10.21 -4.87
C ASN A 158 16.83 9.50 -6.22
N ASP A 159 16.62 10.27 -7.29
CA ASP A 159 16.47 9.81 -8.68
C ASP A 159 15.45 8.65 -8.83
N LEU A 160 14.33 8.74 -8.11
CA LEU A 160 13.37 7.64 -8.00
C LEU A 160 12.53 7.49 -9.27
N LEU A 161 12.73 6.39 -9.98
CA LEU A 161 11.91 5.99 -11.13
C LEU A 161 11.06 4.77 -10.77
N VAL A 162 9.77 4.83 -11.06
CA VAL A 162 8.82 3.76 -10.75
C VAL A 162 8.07 3.32 -12.00
N ASN A 163 8.02 2.01 -12.23
CA ASN A 163 7.17 1.41 -13.25
C ASN A 163 5.80 1.05 -12.66
N GLU A 164 4.76 1.71 -13.18
CA GLU A 164 3.36 1.52 -12.77
C GLU A 164 2.52 0.75 -13.81
N SER A 165 3.15 -0.01 -14.71
CA SER A 165 2.47 -0.74 -15.80
C SER A 165 1.44 -1.74 -15.28
N VAL A 166 1.66 -2.32 -14.09
CA VAL A 166 0.72 -3.21 -13.41
C VAL A 166 -0.65 -2.55 -13.16
N LEU A 167 -0.70 -1.22 -13.05
CA LEU A 167 -1.93 -0.46 -12.80
C LEU A 167 -2.41 0.33 -14.01
N THR A 168 -1.49 0.84 -14.82
CA THR A 168 -1.80 1.72 -15.95
C THR A 168 -1.91 0.97 -17.28
N GLY A 169 -1.28 -0.20 -17.40
CA GLY A 169 -1.06 -0.90 -18.66
C GLY A 169 -0.01 -0.26 -19.58
N ASN A 170 0.66 0.81 -19.13
CA ASN A 170 1.69 1.51 -19.88
C ASN A 170 3.07 1.22 -19.28
N ASP A 171 4.02 0.79 -20.11
CA ASP A 171 5.37 0.42 -19.65
C ASP A 171 6.31 1.61 -19.40
N ALA A 172 5.81 2.84 -19.50
CA ALA A 172 6.61 4.03 -19.22
C ALA A 172 6.86 4.17 -17.72
N SER A 173 8.12 4.40 -17.35
CA SER A 173 8.51 4.73 -15.97
C SER A 173 8.17 6.18 -15.66
N ILE A 174 7.79 6.44 -14.41
CA ILE A 174 7.39 7.75 -13.92
C ILE A 174 8.34 8.16 -12.80
N GLU A 175 8.84 9.39 -12.89
CA GLU A 175 9.67 9.98 -11.84
C GLU A 175 8.82 10.40 -10.64
N LYS A 176 9.37 10.18 -9.44
CA LYS A 176 8.68 10.44 -8.19
C LYS A 176 9.50 11.30 -7.24
N PHE A 177 8.81 12.11 -6.44
CA PHE A 177 9.40 13.13 -5.57
C PHE A 177 8.84 13.11 -4.15
N GLU A 178 9.56 13.66 -3.19
CA GLU A 178 9.08 13.81 -1.81
C GLU A 178 8.07 14.96 -1.62
N SER A 179 8.17 15.99 -2.46
CA SER A 179 7.47 17.26 -2.28
C SER A 179 5.96 17.13 -2.51
N CYS A 180 5.17 17.93 -1.78
CA CYS A 180 3.75 18.18 -2.09
C CYS A 180 3.57 19.36 -3.05
N TYR A 181 4.65 20.07 -3.36
CA TYR A 181 4.70 21.21 -4.28
C TYR A 181 5.63 20.89 -5.45
N HIS A 182 5.09 20.90 -6.66
CA HIS A 182 5.87 20.70 -7.87
C HIS A 182 6.61 21.98 -8.22
N ILE A 183 7.95 21.93 -8.15
CA ILE A 183 8.82 23.11 -8.32
C ILE A 183 8.69 23.69 -9.74
N GLU A 184 8.83 22.85 -10.77
CA GLU A 184 8.78 23.31 -12.18
C GLU A 184 7.42 23.89 -12.56
N ARG A 185 6.33 23.21 -12.19
CA ARG A 185 4.96 23.62 -12.49
C ARG A 185 4.43 24.69 -11.52
N LYS A 186 5.19 25.01 -10.47
CA LYS A 186 4.88 26.01 -9.44
C LYS A 186 3.50 25.84 -8.78
N ARG A 187 3.07 24.60 -8.51
CA ARG A 187 1.74 24.28 -7.92
C ARG A 187 1.82 23.09 -6.96
N PHE A 188 0.88 23.03 -6.02
CA PHE A 188 0.68 21.86 -5.17
C PHE A 188 0.16 20.67 -5.99
N ILE A 189 0.60 19.47 -5.62
CA ILE A 189 0.04 18.19 -6.08
C ILE A 189 -1.30 18.00 -5.32
N PRO A 190 -2.40 17.58 -5.98
CA PRO A 190 -2.51 17.23 -7.39
C PRO A 190 -2.57 18.43 -8.32
N LEU A 191 -1.98 18.30 -9.52
CA LEU A 191 -1.90 19.37 -10.52
C LEU A 191 -3.27 19.74 -11.13
N LYS A 192 -4.24 18.82 -11.10
CA LYS A 192 -5.62 19.05 -11.55
C LYS A 192 -6.57 19.23 -10.35
N ARG A 193 -7.78 19.72 -10.61
CA ARG A 193 -8.83 19.89 -9.60
C ARG A 193 -9.18 18.55 -8.93
N MET A 194 -9.37 18.58 -7.61
CA MET A 194 -9.57 17.38 -6.77
C MET A 194 -10.70 16.42 -7.20
N LYS A 195 -11.78 16.93 -7.83
CA LYS A 195 -12.97 16.10 -8.15
C LYS A 195 -12.76 15.02 -9.21
N ASP A 196 -11.85 15.25 -10.16
CA ASP A 196 -11.64 14.35 -11.31
C ASP A 196 -10.21 13.78 -11.33
N TYR A 197 -9.53 13.84 -10.18
CA TYR A 197 -8.13 13.49 -10.13
C TYR A 197 -7.92 11.97 -10.10
N ASN A 198 -6.99 11.50 -10.92
CA ASN A 198 -6.55 10.12 -10.95
C ASN A 198 -5.38 9.95 -9.95
N PRO A 199 -5.49 9.10 -8.91
CA PRO A 199 -4.39 8.88 -7.98
C PRO A 199 -3.08 8.47 -8.66
N LEU A 200 -3.14 7.78 -9.79
CA LEU A 200 -1.95 7.35 -10.55
C LEU A 200 -1.13 8.54 -11.10
N GLU A 201 -1.69 9.76 -11.10
CA GLU A 201 -0.97 10.98 -11.44
C GLU A 201 -0.20 11.58 -10.24
N LEU A 202 -0.30 10.99 -9.03
CA LEU A 202 0.44 11.46 -7.85
C LEU A 202 1.92 11.13 -7.99
N GLU A 203 2.73 12.16 -8.15
CA GLU A 203 4.18 12.04 -8.30
C GLU A 203 4.89 11.79 -6.96
N ASN A 204 4.18 11.77 -5.85
CA ASN A 204 4.77 11.63 -4.52
C ASN A 204 4.19 10.46 -3.70
N VAL A 205 3.48 9.57 -4.40
CA VAL A 205 2.88 8.33 -3.92
C VAL A 205 3.30 7.19 -4.84
N CYS A 206 3.58 6.02 -4.25
CA CYS A 206 3.78 4.77 -4.97
C CYS A 206 2.71 3.76 -4.55
N PHE A 207 2.39 2.83 -5.45
CA PHE A 207 1.29 1.89 -5.27
C PHE A 207 1.77 0.46 -5.08
N LYS A 208 1.02 -0.32 -4.29
CA LYS A 208 1.35 -1.73 -4.07
C LYS A 208 1.45 -2.51 -5.40
N GLY A 209 2.57 -3.19 -5.61
CA GLY A 209 2.84 -4.05 -6.76
C GLY A 209 3.52 -3.34 -7.93
N THR A 210 3.76 -2.03 -7.83
CA THR A 210 4.62 -1.28 -8.75
C THR A 210 6.09 -1.57 -8.44
N TYR A 211 6.99 -1.29 -9.37
CA TYR A 211 8.40 -1.70 -9.29
C TYR A 211 9.33 -0.48 -9.35
N ILE A 212 10.35 -0.45 -8.49
CA ILE A 212 11.38 0.59 -8.51
C ILE A 212 12.39 0.26 -9.60
N VAL A 213 12.44 1.11 -10.63
CA VAL A 213 13.30 0.96 -11.80
C VAL A 213 14.68 1.53 -11.56
N ASP A 214 14.78 2.62 -10.81
CA ASP A 214 16.04 3.29 -10.49
C ASP A 214 15.87 4.12 -9.21
N GLY A 215 17.00 4.44 -8.58
CA GLY A 215 17.08 5.31 -7.42
C GLY A 215 16.68 4.64 -6.11
N ASN A 216 16.42 5.47 -5.11
CA ASN A 216 15.97 5.00 -3.79
C ASN A 216 15.04 6.01 -3.12
N ALA A 217 14.27 5.52 -2.14
CA ALA A 217 13.31 6.32 -1.42
C ALA A 217 13.11 5.86 0.02
N LYS A 218 12.65 6.81 0.86
CA LYS A 218 12.01 6.52 2.15
C LYS A 218 10.55 6.89 2.05
N ALA A 219 9.67 6.05 2.60
CA ALA A 219 8.24 6.27 2.46
C ALA A 219 7.45 5.86 3.70
N VAL A 220 6.36 6.58 3.98
CA VAL A 220 5.36 6.21 4.99
C VAL A 220 4.31 5.32 4.34
N VAL A 221 4.02 4.17 4.94
CA VAL A 221 2.91 3.31 4.50
C VAL A 221 1.57 4.01 4.72
N VAL A 222 0.76 4.16 3.67
CA VAL A 222 -0.55 4.82 3.69
C VAL A 222 -1.68 3.80 3.84
N SER A 223 -1.69 2.77 2.98
CA SER A 223 -2.71 1.72 2.97
C SER A 223 -2.08 0.35 2.76
N THR A 224 -2.65 -0.67 3.39
CA THR A 224 -2.18 -2.07 3.32
C THR A 224 -3.28 -3.05 2.92
N GLY A 225 -2.87 -4.20 2.38
CA GLY A 225 -3.74 -5.31 2.01
C GLY A 225 -4.88 -4.87 1.08
N LYS A 226 -6.09 -5.31 1.41
CA LYS A 226 -7.32 -4.97 0.65
C LYS A 226 -7.65 -3.47 0.58
N ASN A 227 -7.03 -2.63 1.39
CA ASN A 227 -7.26 -1.18 1.40
C ASN A 227 -6.32 -0.42 0.45
N THR A 228 -5.31 -1.10 -0.10
CA THR A 228 -4.48 -0.54 -1.18
C THR A 228 -5.31 -0.29 -2.43
N TYR A 229 -4.87 0.60 -3.30
CA TYR A 229 -5.52 0.91 -4.56
C TYR A 229 -5.67 -0.36 -5.41
N SER A 230 -4.58 -1.12 -5.58
CA SER A 230 -4.60 -2.41 -6.27
C SER A 230 -5.48 -3.44 -5.57
N GLY A 231 -5.50 -3.47 -4.23
CA GLY A 231 -6.37 -4.35 -3.45
C GLY A 231 -7.86 -4.09 -3.61
N ILE A 232 -8.24 -2.81 -3.67
CA ILE A 232 -9.63 -2.41 -3.93
C ILE A 232 -10.01 -2.78 -5.36
N LEU A 233 -9.17 -2.45 -6.35
CA LEU A 233 -9.39 -2.82 -7.76
C LEU A 233 -9.54 -4.34 -7.92
N HIS A 234 -8.66 -5.13 -7.29
CA HIS A 234 -8.76 -6.58 -7.30
C HIS A 234 -10.07 -7.08 -6.67
N THR A 235 -10.53 -6.46 -5.59
CA THR A 235 -11.81 -6.82 -4.95
C THR A 235 -13.02 -6.51 -5.86
N CYS A 236 -12.95 -5.41 -6.62
CA CYS A 236 -13.96 -5.03 -7.61
C CYS A 236 -13.98 -6.00 -8.80
N CYS A 237 -12.81 -6.35 -9.36
CA CYS A 237 -12.70 -7.14 -10.59
C CYS A 237 -12.78 -8.66 -10.38
N GLY A 238 -12.19 -9.18 -9.30
CA GLY A 238 -12.05 -10.63 -9.04
C GLY A 238 -13.35 -11.38 -8.72
N ARG A 239 -14.50 -10.74 -8.90
CA ARG A 239 -15.84 -11.29 -8.66
C ARG A 239 -16.82 -11.06 -9.82
N MET A 240 -16.30 -10.62 -10.96
CA MET A 240 -17.05 -10.49 -12.21
C MET A 240 -16.95 -11.75 -13.11
N SER A 241 -16.22 -12.77 -12.65
CA SER A 241 -16.08 -14.09 -13.29
C SER A 241 -16.87 -15.17 -12.56
#